data_AF-A0A9X2GA10-F1
#
_entry.id   AF-A0A9X2GA10-F1
#
_cell.length_a   1.000
_cell.length_b   1.000
_cell.length_c   1.000
_cell.angle_alpha   90.00
_cell.angle_beta   90.00
_cell.angle_gamma   90.00
#
_symmetry.space_group_name_H-M   'P 1'
#
loop_
_entity.id
_entity.type
_entity.pdbx_description
1 polymer ?
#
loop_
_entity_poly.entity_id
_entity_poly.type
_entity_poly.pdbx_seq_one_letter_code
_entity_poly.pdbx_strand_id
1 'polypeptide(L)'
;MFGTARGVVRCQRRCSPRGSFALRAVELSEPIAKLAEEIVHESSHVRLNSILASTPCLLDDGGKLYETPLREDPRPAVGLLHQLFVLARLCEWHARLGKHAIPERVMRAREDLIAAHATVVAELPLTEAGRALVSTIEPHRVPESS
;
A
#
# COMPACT_ATOMS: atom_id res chain seq x y z
N MET A 1 -26.14 1.61 -44.07
CA MET A 1 -25.87 2.84 -43.30
C MET A 1 -25.33 2.43 -41.94
N PHE A 2 -24.05 2.70 -41.68
CA PHE A 2 -23.45 2.60 -40.36
C PHE A 2 -23.83 3.85 -39.55
N GLY A 3 -24.11 3.67 -38.26
CA GLY A 3 -24.35 4.75 -37.30
C GLY A 3 -24.11 4.24 -35.90
N THR A 4 -22.86 4.35 -35.45
CA THR A 4 -22.39 4.04 -34.11
C THR A 4 -22.89 5.07 -33.10
N ALA A 5 -23.44 4.62 -31.97
CA ALA A 5 -23.60 5.45 -30.78
C ALA A 5 -22.72 4.88 -29.67
N ARG A 6 -21.71 5.69 -29.32
CA ARG A 6 -20.66 5.44 -28.35
C ARG A 6 -21.22 5.34 -26.92
N GLY A 7 -20.72 4.32 -26.23
CA GLY A 7 -20.35 4.23 -24.82
C GLY A 7 -20.95 5.16 -23.78
N VAL A 8 -21.42 4.54 -22.69
CA VAL A 8 -20.93 4.85 -21.34
C VAL A 8 -20.68 3.51 -20.62
N VAL A 9 -19.44 3.03 -20.63
CA VAL A 9 -19.03 2.00 -19.65
C VAL A 9 -18.87 2.73 -18.33
N ARG A 10 -19.85 2.58 -17.45
CA ARG A 10 -19.80 3.06 -16.08
C ARG A 10 -18.84 2.17 -15.30
N CYS A 11 -17.53 2.41 -15.44
CA CYS A 11 -16.53 1.83 -14.57
C CYS A 11 -16.83 2.30 -13.15
N GLN A 12 -17.23 1.36 -12.29
CA GLN A 12 -17.40 1.58 -10.85
C GLN A 12 -16.03 1.84 -10.24
N ARG A 13 -15.49 3.05 -10.46
CA ARG A 13 -14.31 3.56 -9.78
C ARG A 13 -14.69 3.71 -8.32
N ARG A 14 -14.26 2.76 -7.50
CA ARG A 14 -14.11 2.98 -6.06
C ARG A 14 -13.08 4.11 -5.97
N CYS A 15 -13.56 5.34 -5.79
CA CYS A 15 -12.72 6.50 -5.52
C CYS A 15 -11.76 6.11 -4.40
N SER A 16 -10.45 6.15 -4.65
CA SER A 16 -9.51 6.33 -3.54
C SER A 16 -9.99 7.59 -2.81
N PRO A 17 -10.37 7.52 -1.53
CA PRO A 17 -10.87 8.69 -0.86
C PRO A 17 -9.71 9.66 -0.72
N ARG A 18 -9.78 10.75 -1.49
CA ARG A 18 -8.80 11.83 -1.43
C ARG A 18 -8.98 12.54 -0.08
N GLY A 19 -8.20 12.13 0.91
CA GLY A 19 -8.10 12.80 2.21
C GLY A 19 -9.04 12.32 3.32
N SER A 20 -9.70 11.16 3.20
CA SER A 20 -10.40 10.57 4.35
C SER A 20 -9.53 9.54 5.07
N PHE A 21 -9.69 9.44 6.39
CA PHE A 21 -9.13 8.37 7.23
C PHE A 21 -10.29 7.59 7.84
N ALA A 22 -10.30 6.27 7.68
CA ALA A 22 -11.33 5.42 8.27
C ALA A 22 -10.74 4.65 9.46
N LEU A 23 -11.06 5.08 10.69
CA LEU A 23 -10.66 4.37 11.90
C LEU A 23 -11.83 3.50 12.39
N ARG A 24 -11.58 2.20 12.55
CA ARG A 24 -12.54 1.27 13.18
C ARG A 24 -11.97 0.77 14.51
N ALA A 25 -12.48 1.29 15.63
CA ALA A 25 -12.18 0.80 16.96
C ALA A 25 -13.39 -0.01 17.49
N VAL A 26 -13.22 -1.32 17.74
CA VAL A 26 -14.32 -2.21 18.14
C VAL A 26 -14.26 -2.59 19.63
N GLU A 27 -13.09 -2.65 20.27
CA GLU A 27 -12.97 -2.75 21.74
C GLU A 27 -11.51 -2.56 22.19
N LEU A 28 -11.32 -1.95 23.37
CA LEU A 28 -10.03 -1.42 23.83
C LEU A 28 -9.33 -2.28 24.92
N SER A 29 -9.29 -3.61 24.80
CA SER A 29 -8.41 -4.47 25.61
C SER A 29 -7.06 -4.85 24.93
N GLU A 30 -6.96 -4.82 23.60
CA GLU A 30 -5.74 -5.12 22.81
C GLU A 30 -5.27 -3.96 21.85
N PRO A 31 -5.35 -2.66 22.22
CA PRO A 31 -5.91 -1.68 21.28
C PRO A 31 -5.00 -0.55 20.89
N ILE A 32 -4.02 -0.19 21.71
CA ILE A 32 -3.22 1.02 21.46
C ILE A 32 -2.26 0.73 20.31
N ALA A 33 -1.60 -0.44 20.32
CA ALA A 33 -0.76 -0.87 19.20
C ALA A 33 -1.57 -1.04 17.92
N LYS A 34 -2.78 -1.64 18.00
CA LYS A 34 -3.66 -1.79 16.83
C LYS A 34 -4.17 -0.46 16.31
N LEU A 35 -4.63 0.43 17.18
CA LEU A 35 -5.04 1.78 16.81
C LEU A 35 -3.88 2.56 16.19
N ALA A 36 -2.68 2.44 16.75
CA ALA A 36 -1.49 3.08 16.19
C ALA A 36 -1.15 2.52 14.79
N GLU A 37 -1.26 1.21 14.58
CA GLU A 37 -1.11 0.61 13.25
C GLU A 37 -2.16 1.13 12.27
N GLU A 38 -3.44 1.22 12.66
CA GLU A 38 -4.51 1.77 11.82
C GLU A 38 -4.24 3.25 11.48
N ILE A 39 -3.75 4.06 12.43
CA ILE A 39 -3.37 5.45 12.17
C ILE A 39 -2.20 5.50 11.18
N VAL A 40 -1.18 4.67 11.34
CA VAL A 40 -0.05 4.58 10.41
C VAL A 40 -0.53 4.11 9.03
N HIS A 41 -1.46 3.17 8.98
CA HIS A 41 -2.06 2.63 7.76
C HIS A 41 -2.79 3.72 6.97
N GLU A 42 -3.77 4.35 7.59
CA GLU A 42 -4.61 5.37 6.96
C GLU A 42 -3.80 6.63 6.59
N SER A 43 -2.90 7.08 7.46
CA SER A 43 -2.02 8.22 7.14
C SER A 43 -1.06 7.92 5.99
N SER A 44 -0.63 6.67 5.83
CA SER A 44 0.21 6.23 4.71
C SER A 44 -0.56 6.25 3.39
N HIS A 45 -1.85 5.90 3.38
CA HIS A 45 -2.71 6.08 2.20
C HIS A 45 -2.82 7.55 1.81
N VAL A 46 -3.08 8.45 2.77
CA VAL A 46 -3.17 9.90 2.51
C VAL A 46 -1.85 10.44 1.96
N ARG A 47 -0.72 10.02 2.54
CA ARG A 47 0.61 10.42 2.09
C ARG A 47 0.89 9.96 0.66
N LEU A 48 0.67 8.68 0.35
CA LEU A 48 0.90 8.17 -1.00
C LEU A 48 -0.04 8.82 -2.01
N ASN A 49 -1.33 9.01 -1.68
CA ASN A 49 -2.26 9.74 -2.54
C ASN A 49 -1.74 11.14 -2.89
N SER A 50 -1.15 11.85 -1.92
CA SER A 50 -0.56 13.18 -2.14
C SER A 50 0.66 13.14 -3.07
N ILE A 51 1.50 12.11 -2.93
CA ILE A 51 2.63 11.84 -3.84
C ILE A 51 2.10 11.57 -5.25
N LEU A 52 1.16 10.64 -5.41
CA LEU A 52 0.60 10.25 -6.71
C LEU A 52 -0.16 11.38 -7.41
N ALA A 53 -0.77 12.30 -6.65
CA ALA A 53 -1.41 13.48 -7.21
C ALA A 53 -0.41 14.47 -7.82
N SER A 54 0.82 14.51 -7.30
CA SER A 54 1.88 15.43 -7.74
C SER A 54 2.85 14.77 -8.73
N THR A 55 3.05 13.46 -8.62
CA THR A 55 4.05 12.70 -9.37
C THR A 55 3.49 11.31 -9.71
N PRO A 56 3.10 11.06 -10.98
CA PRO A 56 2.61 9.75 -11.39
C PRO A 56 3.68 8.66 -11.24
N CYS A 57 3.42 7.67 -10.39
CA CYS A 57 4.32 6.53 -10.15
C CYS A 57 4.00 5.28 -11.00
N LEU A 58 2.85 5.24 -11.66
CA LEU A 58 2.38 4.11 -12.47
C LEU A 58 2.04 4.58 -13.88
N LEU A 59 2.40 3.77 -14.87
CA LEU A 59 1.90 3.89 -16.23
C LEU A 59 0.45 3.39 -16.29
N ASP A 60 -0.31 3.87 -17.26
CA ASP A 60 -1.66 3.35 -17.52
C ASP A 60 -1.55 1.95 -18.15
N ASP A 61 -2.15 0.97 -17.49
CA ASP A 61 -2.22 -0.43 -17.92
C ASP A 61 -3.62 -0.84 -18.40
N GLY A 62 -4.54 0.13 -18.55
CA GLY A 62 -5.91 -0.12 -18.95
C GLY A 62 -6.77 -0.75 -17.85
N GLY A 63 -6.35 -0.69 -16.58
CA GLY A 63 -7.07 -1.27 -15.46
C GLY A 63 -6.80 -2.76 -15.27
N LYS A 64 -5.60 -3.22 -15.64
CA LYS A 64 -5.17 -4.61 -15.43
C LYS A 64 -5.23 -4.95 -13.94
N LEU A 65 -5.64 -6.18 -13.64
CA LEU A 65 -5.59 -6.74 -12.30
C LEU A 65 -4.38 -7.66 -12.15
N TYR A 66 -3.81 -7.66 -10.96
CA TYR A 66 -2.58 -8.34 -10.60
C TYR A 66 -2.83 -9.26 -9.41
N GLU A 67 -2.33 -10.49 -9.51
CA GLU A 67 -2.32 -11.46 -8.43
C GLU A 67 -1.28 -11.08 -7.37
N THR A 68 -1.53 -11.44 -6.11
CA THR A 68 -0.56 -11.28 -5.02
C THR A 68 -0.72 -12.42 -4.02
N PRO A 69 0.38 -12.94 -3.44
CA PRO A 69 0.27 -13.98 -2.39
C PRO A 69 -0.43 -13.48 -1.11
N LEU A 70 -0.61 -12.16 -0.96
CA LEU A 70 -1.17 -11.55 0.24
C LEU A 70 -2.70 -11.60 0.29
N ARG A 71 -3.36 -11.84 -0.84
CA ARG A 71 -4.82 -11.87 -0.97
C ARG A 71 -5.25 -12.77 -2.12
N GLU A 72 -6.41 -13.39 -1.98
CA GLU A 72 -7.01 -14.21 -3.05
C GLU A 72 -7.62 -13.36 -4.18
N ASP A 73 -8.07 -12.13 -3.89
CA ASP A 73 -8.69 -11.25 -4.89
C ASP A 73 -7.65 -10.40 -5.65
N PRO A 74 -7.63 -10.45 -7.00
CA PRO A 74 -6.70 -9.66 -7.80
C PRO A 74 -6.93 -8.15 -7.65
N ARG A 75 -5.84 -7.37 -7.71
CA ARG A 75 -5.88 -5.92 -7.43
C ARG A 75 -5.36 -5.08 -8.60
N PRO A 76 -5.89 -3.86 -8.79
CA PRO A 76 -5.28 -2.92 -9.72
C PRO A 76 -3.89 -2.50 -9.22
N ALA A 77 -2.99 -2.10 -10.13
CA ALA A 77 -1.61 -1.73 -9.81
C ALA A 77 -1.49 -0.70 -8.67
N VAL A 78 -2.39 0.31 -8.67
CA VAL A 78 -2.42 1.34 -7.61
C VAL A 78 -2.71 0.76 -6.23
N GLY A 79 -3.52 -0.31 -6.14
CA GLY A 79 -3.81 -0.98 -4.88
C GLY A 79 -2.60 -1.71 -4.32
N LEU A 80 -1.82 -2.38 -5.19
CA LEU A 80 -0.59 -3.07 -4.80
C LEU A 80 0.52 -2.08 -4.40
N LEU A 81 0.63 -0.94 -5.09
CA LEU A 81 1.56 0.12 -4.70
C LEU A 81 1.20 0.71 -3.32
N HIS A 82 -0.09 0.91 -3.04
CA HIS A 82 -0.56 1.31 -1.71
C HIS A 82 -0.22 0.26 -0.64
N GLN A 83 -0.44 -1.02 -0.92
CA GLN A 83 -0.13 -2.11 0.01
C GLN A 83 1.37 -2.10 0.38
N LEU A 84 2.25 -2.04 -0.62
CA LEU A 84 3.70 -1.95 -0.41
C LEU A 84 4.08 -0.74 0.46
N PHE A 85 3.58 0.44 0.11
CA PHE A 85 3.92 1.67 0.80
C PHE A 85 3.46 1.66 2.27
N VAL A 86 2.25 1.18 2.53
CA VAL A 86 1.72 1.04 3.89
C VAL A 86 2.54 0.05 4.71
N LEU A 87 2.87 -1.12 4.15
CA LEU A 87 3.68 -2.14 4.84
C LEU A 87 5.08 -1.62 5.17
N ALA A 88 5.71 -0.87 4.27
CA ALA A 88 7.00 -0.24 4.52
C ALA A 88 6.93 0.71 5.71
N ARG A 89 5.89 1.55 5.75
CA ARG A 89 5.65 2.52 6.82
C ARG A 89 5.33 1.86 8.17
N LEU A 90 4.61 0.73 8.16
CA LEU A 90 4.37 -0.08 9.35
C LEU A 90 5.66 -0.71 9.88
N CYS A 91 6.50 -1.29 9.00
CA CYS A 91 7.80 -1.82 9.39
C CYS A 91 8.70 -0.74 9.98
N GLU A 92 8.76 0.44 9.37
CA GLU A 92 9.50 1.60 9.91
C GLU A 92 8.93 2.10 11.25
N TRP A 93 7.62 1.98 11.48
CA TRP A 93 7.02 2.35 12.76
C TRP A 93 7.36 1.32 13.83
N HIS A 94 7.20 0.02 13.55
CA HIS A 94 7.60 -1.07 14.44
C HIS A 94 9.07 -0.99 14.83
N ALA A 95 9.93 -0.68 13.86
CA ALA A 95 11.36 -0.44 14.07
C ALA A 95 11.63 0.60 15.17
N ARG A 96 10.87 1.70 15.16
CA ARG A 96 11.02 2.80 16.13
C ARG A 96 10.50 2.45 17.51
N LEU A 97 9.68 1.41 17.65
CA LEU A 97 9.25 0.92 18.96
C LEU A 97 10.38 0.16 19.69
N GLY A 98 11.35 -0.38 18.96
CA GLY A 98 12.46 -1.15 19.51
C GLY A 98 11.96 -2.29 20.41
N LYS A 99 12.42 -2.34 21.66
CA LYS A 99 12.00 -3.33 22.66
C LYS A 99 10.50 -3.31 23.03
N HIS A 100 9.79 -2.25 22.66
CA HIS A 100 8.35 -2.13 22.90
C HIS A 100 7.50 -2.68 21.74
N ALA A 101 8.14 -3.13 20.65
CA ALA A 101 7.44 -3.76 19.55
C ALA A 101 6.88 -5.12 19.97
N ILE A 102 5.72 -5.48 19.40
CA ILE A 102 5.14 -6.81 19.55
C ILE A 102 5.77 -7.71 18.47
N PRO A 103 6.65 -8.66 18.81
CA PRO A 103 7.49 -9.38 17.84
C PRO A 103 6.70 -10.02 16.70
N GLU A 104 5.53 -10.61 17.01
CA GLU A 104 4.69 -11.30 16.04
C GLU A 104 4.13 -10.34 14.97
N ARG A 105 3.84 -9.08 15.35
CA ARG A 105 3.36 -8.05 14.43
C ARG A 105 4.48 -7.54 13.54
N VAL A 106 5.69 -7.41 14.09
CA VAL A 106 6.89 -7.04 13.33
C VAL A 106 7.20 -8.10 12.28
N MET A 107 7.21 -9.38 12.68
CA MET A 107 7.48 -10.50 11.78
C MET A 107 6.47 -10.53 10.64
N ARG A 108 5.16 -10.47 10.96
CA ARG A 108 4.10 -10.46 9.95
C ARG A 108 4.21 -9.29 8.99
N ALA A 109 4.36 -8.06 9.51
CA ALA A 109 4.49 -6.88 8.66
C ALA A 109 5.70 -6.98 7.72
N ARG A 110 6.79 -7.59 8.17
CA ARG A 110 8.01 -7.80 7.38
C ARG A 110 7.83 -8.86 6.30
N GLU A 111 7.22 -10.00 6.63
CA GLU A 111 6.89 -11.04 5.65
C GLU A 111 5.99 -10.49 4.55
N ASP A 112 4.95 -9.76 4.94
CA ASP A 112 4.03 -9.10 4.01
C ASP A 112 4.77 -8.06 3.15
N LEU A 113 5.68 -7.27 3.74
CA LEU A 113 6.47 -6.29 3.01
C LEU A 113 7.36 -6.94 1.95
N ILE A 114 8.04 -8.03 2.29
CA ILE A 114 8.91 -8.77 1.35
C ILE A 114 8.08 -9.29 0.17
N ALA A 115 6.94 -9.92 0.45
CA ALA A 115 6.04 -10.43 -0.57
C ALA A 115 5.48 -9.33 -1.46
N ALA A 116 4.98 -8.22 -0.87
CA ALA A 116 4.48 -7.08 -1.62
C ALA A 116 5.56 -6.45 -2.50
N HIS A 117 6.77 -6.26 -1.96
CA HIS A 117 7.89 -5.67 -2.69
C HIS A 117 8.28 -6.54 -3.89
N ALA A 118 8.37 -7.86 -3.71
CA ALA A 118 8.67 -8.79 -4.79
C ALA A 118 7.62 -8.71 -5.92
N THR A 119 6.32 -8.71 -5.59
CA THR A 119 5.25 -8.55 -6.59
C THR A 119 5.33 -7.19 -7.29
N VAL A 120 5.53 -6.10 -6.55
CA VAL A 120 5.59 -4.75 -7.12
C VAL A 120 6.74 -4.59 -8.10
N VAL A 121 7.94 -5.03 -7.74
CA VAL A 121 9.12 -4.91 -8.61
C VAL A 121 9.00 -5.78 -9.86
N ALA A 122 8.41 -6.97 -9.75
CA ALA A 122 8.29 -7.89 -10.86
C ALA A 122 7.17 -7.52 -11.85
N GLU A 123 6.01 -7.09 -11.34
CA GLU A 123 4.79 -7.06 -12.14
C GLU A 123 4.28 -5.65 -12.49
N LEU A 124 4.55 -4.63 -11.66
CA LEU A 124 3.87 -3.35 -11.78
C LEU A 124 4.50 -2.48 -12.88
N PRO A 125 3.68 -1.75 -13.64
CA PRO A 125 4.13 -0.88 -14.73
C PRO A 125 4.60 0.46 -14.15
N LEU A 126 5.71 0.45 -13.42
CA LEU A 126 6.23 1.63 -12.72
C LEU A 126 6.78 2.68 -13.70
N THR A 127 6.54 3.96 -13.41
CA THR A 127 7.29 5.07 -14.03
C THR A 127 8.71 5.13 -13.46
N GLU A 128 9.56 6.01 -13.98
CA GLU A 128 10.87 6.28 -13.37
C GLU A 128 10.72 6.76 -11.92
N ALA A 129 9.81 7.69 -11.66
CA ALA A 129 9.50 8.15 -10.31
C ALA A 129 8.96 7.02 -9.42
N GLY A 130 8.14 6.12 -9.98
CA GLY A 130 7.66 4.93 -9.27
C GLY A 130 8.80 3.98 -8.88
N ARG A 131 9.73 3.69 -9.80
CA ARG A 131 10.93 2.90 -9.50
C ARG A 131 11.80 3.56 -8.44
N ALA A 132 12.01 4.87 -8.54
CA ALA A 132 12.75 5.63 -7.54
C ALA A 132 12.10 5.52 -6.16
N LEU A 133 10.78 5.70 -6.06
CA LEU A 133 10.02 5.51 -4.82
C LEU A 133 10.19 4.10 -4.26
N VAL A 134 9.97 3.07 -5.07
CA VAL A 134 10.08 1.67 -4.64
C VAL A 134 11.50 1.34 -4.19
N SER A 135 12.53 1.87 -4.84
CA SER A 135 13.93 1.64 -4.45
C SER A 135 14.29 2.20 -3.07
N THR A 136 13.54 3.16 -2.54
CA THR A 136 13.73 3.65 -1.17
C THR A 136 13.19 2.70 -0.10
N ILE A 137 12.38 1.71 -0.49
CA ILE A 137 11.78 0.73 0.41
C ILE A 137 12.74 -0.47 0.48
N GLU A 138 13.50 -0.56 1.57
CA GLU A 138 14.41 -1.69 1.81
C GLU A 138 13.68 -2.79 2.63
N PRO A 139 13.17 -3.87 2.03
CA PRO A 139 12.38 -4.89 2.74
C PRO A 139 13.21 -5.71 3.74
N HIS A 140 14.54 -5.65 3.64
CA HIS A 140 15.44 -6.45 4.46
C HIS A 140 16.13 -5.67 5.58
N ARG A 141 16.05 -4.32 5.61
CA ARG A 141 16.76 -3.52 6.61
C ARG A 141 16.28 -3.87 8.01
N VAL A 142 17.20 -4.33 8.85
CA VAL A 142 16.98 -4.48 10.30
C VAL A 142 17.28 -3.14 10.93
N PRO A 143 16.38 -2.55 11.74
CA PRO A 143 16.71 -1.38 12.53
C PRO A 143 17.75 -1.78 13.56
N GLU A 144 18.90 -1.12 13.58
CA GLU A 144 19.88 -1.33 14.64
C GLU A 144 19.22 -0.99 15.99
N SER A 145 19.11 -1.99 16.86
CA SER A 145 18.68 -1.80 18.23
C SER A 145 19.78 -1.07 18.99
N SER A 146 19.66 0.25 19.13
CA SER A 146 20.41 1.05 20.11
C SER A 146 19.59 1.18 21.40
#